data_AF-B1V6T3-F1
#
_entry.id   AF-B1V6T3-F1
#
_cell.length_a   1.000
_cell.length_b   1.000
_cell.length_c   1.000
_cell.angle_alpha   90.00
_cell.angle_beta   90.00
_cell.angle_gamma   90.00
#
_symmetry.space_group_name_H-M   'P 1'
#
loop_
_entity.id
_entity.type
_entity.pdbx_description
1 polymer ?
#
loop_
_entity_poly.entity_id
_entity_poly.type
_entity_poly.pdbx_seq_one_letter_code
_entity_poly.pdbx_strand_id
1 'polypeptide(L)'
;MVKKLSELKNEDMLIVKNTSSGDIVLSKNELVENLDYYRKRSENLEENIYTTTQYKANIQAWDMLEIAIDNESENMYECWDFDIKRAITDDDIEEIQNVIDRILSKGSNISYIENEKVEFDL
;
A
#
# COMPACT_ATOMS: atom_id res chain seq x y z
N MET A 1 15.87 -5.65 -15.42
CA MET A 1 16.68 -4.67 -16.17
C MET A 1 16.80 -3.46 -15.25
N VAL A 2 17.98 -2.88 -15.04
CA VAL A 2 18.11 -1.74 -14.12
C VAL A 2 17.68 -0.48 -14.87
N LYS A 3 16.77 0.31 -14.28
CA LYS A 3 16.32 1.58 -14.87
C LYS A 3 17.21 2.71 -14.40
N LYS A 4 17.54 3.62 -15.30
CA LYS A 4 18.30 4.82 -14.96
C LYS A 4 17.38 5.95 -14.53
N LEU A 5 17.85 6.78 -13.58
CA LEU A 5 17.07 7.93 -13.12
C LEU A 5 16.78 8.90 -14.26
N SER A 6 17.72 9.10 -15.18
CA SER A 6 17.54 9.94 -16.37
C SER A 6 16.40 9.47 -17.30
N GLU A 7 16.13 8.16 -17.37
CA GLU A 7 15.11 7.54 -18.24
C GLU A 7 13.68 7.65 -17.70
N LEU A 8 13.52 7.93 -16.40
CA LEU A 8 12.22 8.08 -15.75
C LEU A 8 11.55 9.39 -16.14
N LYS A 9 10.21 9.43 -16.10
CA LYS A 9 9.45 10.67 -16.28
C LYS A 9 9.45 11.49 -15.00
N ASN A 10 9.23 12.79 -15.12
CA ASN A 10 9.27 13.71 -13.98
C ASN A 10 8.19 13.41 -12.94
N GLU A 11 7.04 12.91 -13.39
CA GLU A 11 5.90 12.49 -12.59
C GLU A 11 6.01 11.06 -12.02
N ASP A 12 7.02 10.28 -12.41
CA ASP A 12 7.19 8.94 -11.89
C ASP A 12 7.49 8.99 -10.38
N MET A 13 6.71 8.24 -9.60
CA MET A 13 6.88 8.16 -8.15
C MET A 13 8.01 7.20 -7.79
N LEU A 14 8.86 7.64 -6.87
CA LEU A 14 10.03 6.94 -6.36
C LEU A 14 9.88 6.70 -4.85
N ILE A 15 10.43 5.58 -4.38
CA ILE A 15 10.69 5.35 -2.96
C ILE A 15 12.17 5.57 -2.71
N VAL A 16 12.48 6.41 -1.73
CA VAL A 16 13.81 6.58 -1.17
C VAL A 16 13.82 5.91 0.20
N LYS A 17 14.63 4.85 0.33
CA LYS A 17 14.78 4.09 1.57
C LYS A 17 15.88 4.67 2.46
N ASN A 18 15.88 4.26 3.73
CA ASN A 18 16.95 4.58 4.69
C ASN A 18 17.18 6.09 4.86
N THR A 19 16.10 6.88 4.90
CA THR A 19 16.20 8.27 5.32
C THR A 19 16.09 8.36 6.84
N SER A 20 16.63 9.44 7.42
CA SER A 20 16.53 9.73 8.86
C SER A 20 15.10 9.72 9.45
N SER A 21 14.06 9.78 8.61
CA SER A 21 12.65 9.80 9.00
C SER A 21 11.83 8.60 8.48
N GLY A 22 12.49 7.55 7.98
CA GLY A 22 11.85 6.40 7.34
C GLY A 22 11.84 6.47 5.81
N ASP A 23 11.09 5.59 5.17
CA ASP A 23 10.97 5.59 3.70
C ASP A 23 10.16 6.80 3.24
N ILE A 24 10.62 7.48 2.19
CA ILE A 24 9.94 8.66 1.62
C ILE A 24 9.48 8.32 0.21
N VAL A 25 8.26 8.72 -0.12
CA VAL A 25 7.74 8.67 -1.49
C VAL A 25 7.70 10.07 -2.06
N LEU A 26 8.29 10.27 -3.24
CA LEU A 26 8.28 11.55 -3.95
C LEU A 26 8.40 11.33 -5.45
N SER A 27 8.03 12.33 -6.24
CA SER A 27 8.22 12.29 -7.70
C SER A 27 9.70 12.41 -8.08
N LYS A 28 10.08 11.91 -9.27
CA LYS A 28 11.42 12.15 -9.83
C LYS A 28 11.78 13.63 -9.82
N ASN A 29 10.84 14.50 -10.21
CA ASN A 29 11.10 15.93 -10.27
C ASN A 29 11.47 16.51 -8.90
N GLU A 30 10.69 16.17 -7.86
CA GLU A 30 10.97 16.61 -6.49
C GLU A 30 12.34 16.13 -5.99
N LEU A 31 12.74 14.91 -6.36
CA LEU A 31 14.04 14.35 -5.98
C LEU A 31 15.17 15.16 -6.59
N VAL A 32 15.07 15.46 -7.89
CA VAL A 32 16.11 16.18 -8.65
C VAL A 32 16.20 17.63 -8.20
N GLU A 33 15.07 18.31 -8.00
CA GLU A 33 15.03 19.70 -7.53
C GLU A 33 15.59 19.87 -6.11
N ASN A 34 15.46 18.85 -5.26
CA ASN A 34 15.88 18.89 -3.84
C ASN A 34 17.00 17.90 -3.52
N LEU A 35 17.82 17.53 -4.51
CA LEU A 35 18.81 16.46 -4.37
C LEU A 35 19.78 16.69 -3.20
N ASP A 36 20.29 17.91 -3.06
CA ASP A 36 21.22 18.30 -1.98
C ASP A 36 20.58 18.19 -0.60
N TYR A 37 19.27 18.42 -0.50
CA TYR A 37 18.53 18.25 0.75
C TYR A 37 18.45 16.76 1.13
N TYR A 38 18.13 15.89 0.17
CA TYR A 38 18.01 14.45 0.41
C TYR A 38 19.35 13.78 0.68
N ARG A 39 20.42 14.17 -0.03
CA ARG A 39 21.80 13.71 0.23
C ARG A 39 22.26 13.97 1.66
N LYS A 40 21.82 15.07 2.26
CA LYS A 40 22.16 15.40 3.66
C LYS A 40 21.36 14.58 4.69
N ARG A 41 20.26 13.94 4.30
CA ARG A 41 19.30 13.26 5.20
C ARG A 41 19.21 11.74 5.00
N SER A 42 19.82 11.22 3.93
CA SER A 42 19.86 9.81 3.59
C SER A 42 21.30 9.39 3.42
N GLU A 43 21.69 8.35 4.15
CA GLU A 43 22.98 7.69 3.95
C GLU A 43 22.91 6.88 2.65
N ASN A 44 23.85 7.13 1.73
CA ASN A 44 23.91 6.46 0.43
C ASN A 44 22.60 6.58 -0.37
N LEU A 45 22.09 7.81 -0.51
CA LEU A 45 20.86 8.13 -1.26
C LEU A 45 20.83 7.40 -2.62
N GLU A 46 21.92 7.49 -3.37
CA GLU A 46 22.06 6.94 -4.72
C GLU A 46 21.89 5.41 -4.78
N GLU A 47 22.12 4.71 -3.66
CA GLU A 47 21.96 3.26 -3.56
C GLU A 47 20.57 2.82 -3.12
N ASN A 48 19.73 3.78 -2.69
CA ASN A 48 18.48 3.53 -1.96
C ASN A 48 17.23 4.08 -2.68
N ILE A 49 17.32 4.33 -4.00
CA ILE A 49 16.19 4.81 -4.81
C ILE A 49 15.58 3.67 -5.61
N TYR A 50 14.27 3.58 -5.58
CA TYR A 50 13.50 2.54 -6.25
C TYR A 50 12.28 3.14 -6.96
N THR A 51 11.93 2.57 -8.10
CA THR A 51 10.62 2.80 -8.72
C THR A 51 9.52 2.20 -7.86
N THR A 52 8.28 2.64 -8.10
CA THR A 52 7.14 2.24 -7.28
C THR A 52 6.09 1.50 -8.09
N THR A 53 5.37 0.62 -7.40
CA THR A 53 4.07 0.10 -7.82
C THR A 53 3.02 0.63 -6.85
N GLN A 54 1.94 1.19 -7.38
CA GLN A 54 0.83 1.65 -6.56
C GLN A 54 0.00 0.44 -6.10
N TYR A 55 -0.16 0.29 -4.79
CA TYR A 55 -1.12 -0.62 -4.20
C TYR A 55 -2.32 0.18 -3.71
N LYS A 56 -3.52 -0.25 -4.09
CA LYS A 56 -4.77 0.33 -3.59
C LYS A 56 -5.30 -0.59 -2.50
N ALA A 57 -5.71 -0.01 -1.37
CA ALA A 57 -6.35 -0.75 -0.31
C ALA A 57 -7.53 -1.54 -0.87
N ASN A 58 -7.55 -2.84 -0.58
CA ASN A 58 -8.55 -3.77 -1.07
C ASN A 58 -9.07 -4.58 0.11
N ILE A 59 -10.10 -4.06 0.78
CA ILE A 59 -10.76 -4.73 1.90
C ILE A 59 -11.98 -5.46 1.36
N GLN A 60 -12.04 -6.76 1.61
CA GLN A 60 -13.17 -7.61 1.24
C GLN A 60 -14.09 -7.80 2.44
N ALA A 61 -15.39 -7.55 2.25
CA ALA A 61 -16.39 -7.66 3.30
C ALA A 61 -16.44 -9.06 3.93
N TRP A 62 -16.40 -10.10 3.08
CA TRP A 62 -16.39 -11.48 3.55
C TRP A 62 -15.18 -11.79 4.45
N ASP A 63 -13.97 -11.50 3.98
CA ASP A 63 -12.74 -11.76 4.74
C ASP A 63 -12.76 -11.04 6.10
N MET A 64 -13.27 -9.81 6.14
CA MET A 64 -13.41 -9.04 7.38
C MET A 64 -14.40 -9.69 8.36
N LEU A 65 -15.55 -10.16 7.86
CA LEU A 65 -16.57 -10.83 8.67
C LEU A 65 -16.10 -12.21 9.14
N GLU A 66 -15.45 -12.97 8.28
CA GLU A 66 -14.93 -14.30 8.58
C GLU A 66 -13.95 -14.24 9.74
N ILE A 67 -12.99 -13.31 9.71
CA ILE A 67 -12.05 -13.09 10.83
C ILE A 67 -12.79 -12.75 12.12
N ALA A 68 -13.83 -11.90 12.05
CA ALA A 68 -14.61 -11.51 13.23
C ALA A 68 -15.39 -12.69 13.83
N ILE A 69 -15.99 -13.54 12.98
CA ILE A 69 -16.72 -14.74 13.40
C ILE A 69 -15.75 -15.76 14.02
N ASP A 70 -14.60 -15.99 13.38
CA ASP A 70 -13.60 -16.93 13.86
C ASP A 70 -13.08 -16.54 15.25
N ASN A 71 -12.85 -15.24 15.49
CA ASN A 71 -12.45 -14.73 16.80
C ASN A 71 -13.49 -14.96 17.90
N GLU A 72 -14.79 -14.90 17.57
CA GLU A 72 -15.86 -15.17 18.53
C GLU A 72 -16.11 -16.67 18.75
N SER A 73 -15.80 -17.51 17.74
CA SER A 73 -16.09 -18.94 17.74
C SER A 73 -15.53 -19.67 18.98
N GLU A 74 -14.38 -19.24 19.51
CA GLU A 74 -13.75 -19.83 20.70
C GLU A 74 -14.63 -19.74 21.96
N ASN A 75 -15.56 -18.79 21.99
CA ASN A 75 -16.45 -18.54 23.11
C ASN A 75 -17.87 -19.10 22.90
N MET A 76 -18.12 -19.73 21.76
CA MET A 76 -19.45 -20.19 21.34
C MET A 76 -19.56 -21.72 21.37
N TYR A 77 -20.80 -22.21 21.17
CA TYR A 77 -21.04 -23.64 21.06
C TYR A 77 -20.50 -24.21 19.74
N GLU A 78 -20.28 -25.52 19.70
CA GLU A 78 -19.78 -26.23 18.53
C GLU A 78 -20.62 -25.93 17.28
N CYS A 79 -19.96 -25.70 16.14
CA CYS A 79 -20.56 -25.36 14.84
C CYS A 79 -21.28 -24.00 14.75
N TRP A 80 -21.23 -23.16 15.79
CA TRP A 80 -21.85 -21.83 15.75
C TRP A 80 -21.33 -20.97 14.58
N ASP A 81 -20.03 -21.01 14.33
CA ASP A 81 -19.37 -20.31 13.23
C ASP A 81 -19.92 -20.74 11.87
N PHE A 82 -20.10 -22.05 11.67
CA PHE A 82 -20.66 -22.61 10.45
C PHE A 82 -22.10 -22.18 10.24
N ASP A 83 -22.92 -22.18 11.29
CA ASP A 83 -24.33 -21.79 11.21
C ASP A 83 -24.47 -20.30 10.90
N ILE A 84 -23.66 -19.43 11.52
CA ILE A 84 -23.65 -17.99 11.22
C ILE A 84 -23.14 -17.73 9.81
N LYS A 85 -22.02 -18.34 9.38
CA LYS A 85 -21.49 -18.17 8.02
C LYS A 85 -22.50 -18.59 6.95
N ARG A 86 -23.33 -19.61 7.21
CA ARG A 86 -24.43 -20.03 6.29
C ARG A 86 -25.64 -19.12 6.28
N ALA A 87 -25.84 -18.34 7.33
CA ALA A 87 -26.95 -17.39 7.41
C ALA A 87 -26.65 -16.08 6.67
N ILE A 88 -25.37 -15.75 6.46
CA ILE A 88 -24.93 -14.59 5.70
C ILE A 88 -25.21 -14.81 4.21
N THR A 89 -25.91 -13.87 3.60
CA THR A 89 -26.27 -13.91 2.18
C THR A 89 -25.33 -13.05 1.33
N ASP A 90 -25.34 -13.27 0.03
CA ASP A 90 -24.60 -12.42 -0.92
C ASP A 90 -25.07 -10.96 -0.86
N ASP A 91 -26.36 -10.71 -0.61
CA ASP A 91 -26.93 -9.36 -0.44
C ASP A 91 -26.34 -8.67 0.79
N ASP A 92 -26.20 -9.37 1.92
CA ASP A 92 -25.57 -8.82 3.14
C ASP A 92 -24.10 -8.42 2.88
N ILE A 93 -23.37 -9.27 2.14
CA ILE A 93 -21.99 -9.01 1.75
C ILE A 93 -21.90 -7.81 0.81
N GLU A 94 -22.80 -7.70 -0.17
CA GLU A 94 -22.85 -6.57 -1.09
C GLU A 94 -23.13 -5.26 -0.36
N GLU A 95 -24.07 -5.24 0.59
CA GLU A 95 -24.37 -4.05 1.39
C GLU A 95 -23.15 -3.58 2.21
N ILE A 96 -22.44 -4.52 2.85
CA ILE A 96 -21.25 -4.21 3.64
C ILE A 96 -20.11 -3.76 2.72
N GLN A 97 -19.90 -4.44 1.58
CA GLN A 97 -18.88 -4.07 0.60
C GLN A 97 -19.12 -2.66 0.07
N ASN A 98 -20.37 -2.28 -0.21
CA ASN A 98 -20.74 -0.92 -0.63
C ASN A 98 -20.36 0.14 0.41
N VAL A 99 -20.47 -0.17 1.71
CA VAL A 99 -20.03 0.74 2.78
C VAL A 99 -18.50 0.87 2.79
N ILE A 100 -17.77 -0.24 2.67
CA ILE A 100 -16.31 -0.27 2.61
C ILE A 100 -15.81 0.53 1.40
N ASP A 101 -16.35 0.27 0.21
CA ASP A 101 -15.97 0.94 -1.03
C ASP A 101 -16.21 2.44 -0.96
N ARG A 102 -17.34 2.87 -0.38
CA ARG A 102 -17.64 4.28 -0.14
C ARG A 102 -16.67 4.94 0.85
N ILE A 103 -16.17 4.21 1.84
CA ILE A 103 -15.13 4.73 2.74
C ILE A 103 -13.81 4.85 1.98
N LEU A 104 -13.43 3.81 1.23
CA LEU A 104 -12.21 3.76 0.44
C LEU A 104 -12.20 4.74 -0.74
N SER A 105 -13.36 5.25 -1.18
CA SER A 105 -13.46 6.27 -2.22
C SER A 105 -13.21 7.70 -1.71
N LYS A 106 -13.24 7.95 -0.40
CA LYS A 106 -13.11 9.31 0.18
C LYS A 106 -11.67 9.82 0.21
N GLY A 107 -10.70 8.95 0.06
CA GLY A 107 -9.29 9.30 0.00
C GLY A 107 -8.58 8.47 -1.06
N SER A 108 -7.28 8.70 -1.25
CA SER A 108 -6.50 7.92 -2.22
C SER A 108 -6.46 6.44 -1.81
N ASN A 109 -6.33 6.16 -0.51
CA ASN A 109 -6.24 4.81 0.06
C ASN A 109 -5.23 3.94 -0.71
N ILE A 110 -4.09 4.55 -1.02
CA ILE A 110 -3.00 3.90 -1.73
C ILE A 110 -1.75 3.88 -0.86
N SER A 111 -0.92 2.88 -1.10
CA SER A 111 0.48 2.88 -0.73
C SER A 111 1.33 2.74 -2.00
N TYR A 112 2.59 3.12 -1.89
CA TYR A 112 3.59 2.81 -2.90
C TYR A 112 4.46 1.69 -2.36
N ILE A 113 4.69 0.68 -3.18
CA ILE A 113 5.53 -0.47 -2.86
C ILE A 113 6.76 -0.40 -3.75
N GLU A 114 7.92 -0.75 -3.19
CA GLU A 114 9.16 -0.92 -3.96
C GLU A 114 8.95 -1.89 -5.12
N ASN A 115 9.43 -1.51 -6.30
CA ASN A 115 9.38 -2.35 -7.49
C ASN A 115 10.79 -2.69 -8.02
N GLU A 116 11.42 -1.76 -8.73
CA GLU A 116 12.75 -1.97 -9.33
C GLU A 116 13.73 -0.91 -8.81
N LYS A 117 14.96 -1.32 -8.50
CA LYS A 117 16.05 -0.41 -8.13
C LYS A 117 16.39 0.53 -9.29
N VAL A 118 16.62 1.80 -8.95
CA VAL A 118 17.03 2.84 -9.89
C VAL A 118 18.54 3.03 -9.81
N GLU A 119 19.20 3.05 -10.96
CA GLU A 119 20.59 3.49 -11.09
C GLU A 119 20.63 5.01 -11.14
N PHE A 120 21.40 5.61 -10.24
CA PHE A 120 21.59 7.06 -10.20
C PHE A 120 22.66 7.48 -11.22
N ASP A 121 22.27 8.21 -12.26
CA ASP A 121 23.13 8.58 -13.40
C ASP A 121 23.12 10.09 -13.74
N LEU A 122 22.72 10.93 -12.78
CA LEU A 122 22.71 12.40 -12.88
C LEU A 122 23.99 13.06 -12.33
#